data_AF-A0A424IZA0-F1
#
_entry.id   AF-A0A424IZA0-F1
#
_cell.length_a   1.000
_cell.length_b   1.000
_cell.length_c   1.000
_cell.angle_alpha   90.00
_cell.angle_beta   90.00
_cell.angle_gamma   90.00
#
_symmetry.space_group_name_H-M   'P 1'
#
loop_
_entity.id
_entity.type
_entity.pdbx_description
1 polymer ?
#
loop_
_entity_poly.entity_id
_entity_poly.type
_entity_poly.pdbx_seq_one_letter_code
_entity_poly.pdbx_strand_id
1 'polypeptide(L)'
;MSETPTLPLEALSLSITQYVVCSKCADELAHLNPPQSLQDYAAMDVGFTEYGVQVWCRRHKANIVHIDFLGAKLPADFRRLETS
;
A
#
# COMPACT_ATOMS: atom_id res chain seq x y z
N MET A 1 0.00 -21.84 24.22
CA MET A 1 -0.95 -20.75 24.52
C MET A 1 -1.64 -20.42 23.22
N SER A 2 -2.96 -20.51 23.19
CA SER A 2 -3.78 -20.36 21.98
C SER A 2 -3.50 -19.02 21.30
N GLU A 3 -2.92 -19.07 20.11
CA GLU A 3 -2.68 -17.91 19.24
C GLU A 3 -4.03 -17.43 18.69
N THR A 4 -4.70 -16.57 19.43
CA THR A 4 -5.90 -15.88 18.96
C THR A 4 -5.53 -15.07 17.70
N PRO A 5 -6.31 -15.12 16.62
CA PRO A 5 -6.01 -14.40 15.39
C PRO A 5 -5.89 -12.88 15.64
N THR A 6 -4.87 -12.25 15.04
CA THR A 6 -4.48 -10.85 15.27
C THR A 6 -5.47 -9.83 14.69
N LEU A 7 -6.28 -10.21 13.70
CA LEU A 7 -7.36 -9.39 13.13
C LEU A 7 -8.62 -10.23 12.81
N PRO A 8 -9.84 -9.64 12.81
CA PRO A 8 -11.06 -10.31 12.35
C PRO A 8 -10.98 -10.59 10.84
N LEU A 9 -11.70 -11.62 10.35
CA LEU A 9 -11.63 -12.05 8.94
C LEU A 9 -12.06 -10.94 7.98
N GLU A 10 -13.02 -10.12 8.38
CA GLU A 10 -13.52 -8.97 7.62
C GLU A 10 -12.42 -7.93 7.41
N ALA A 11 -11.49 -7.76 8.35
CA ALA A 11 -10.36 -6.84 8.23
C ALA A 11 -9.27 -7.35 7.28
N LEU A 12 -9.29 -8.64 6.94
CA LEU A 12 -8.41 -9.23 5.92
C LEU A 12 -9.04 -9.23 4.51
N SER A 13 -10.28 -8.77 4.38
CA SER A 13 -10.94 -8.54 3.09
C SER A 13 -10.63 -7.12 2.58
N LEU A 14 -10.87 -6.86 1.28
CA LEU A 14 -10.64 -5.53 0.69
C LEU A 14 -11.55 -4.48 1.36
N SER A 15 -10.97 -3.69 2.26
CA SER A 15 -11.66 -2.68 3.09
C SER A 15 -10.99 -1.30 3.03
N ILE A 16 -10.17 -1.06 2.00
CA ILE A 16 -9.43 0.20 1.80
C ILE A 16 -10.39 1.37 1.57
N THR A 17 -10.28 2.42 2.38
CA THR A 17 -11.06 3.65 2.24
C THR A 17 -10.31 4.79 1.55
N GLN A 18 -8.98 4.75 1.59
CA GLN A 18 -8.09 5.72 0.96
C GLN A 18 -6.86 5.01 0.42
N TYR A 19 -6.50 5.33 -0.82
CA TYR A 19 -5.34 4.75 -1.48
C TYR A 19 -4.12 5.64 -1.31
N VAL A 20 -2.97 5.02 -1.03
CA VAL A 20 -1.67 5.67 -1.10
C VAL A 20 -1.23 5.69 -2.57
N VAL A 21 -0.99 6.89 -3.11
CA VAL A 21 -0.73 7.08 -4.55
C VAL A 21 0.40 8.08 -4.78
N CYS A 22 1.06 7.97 -5.93
CA CYS A 22 1.97 9.01 -6.40
C CYS A 22 1.18 10.18 -6.99
N SER A 23 1.28 11.37 -6.39
CA SER A 23 0.61 12.58 -6.89
C SER A 23 1.00 12.91 -8.33
N LYS A 24 2.29 12.76 -8.68
CA LYS A 24 2.77 12.98 -10.05
C LYS A 24 2.12 12.03 -11.06
N CYS A 25 1.95 10.75 -10.71
CA CYS A 25 1.22 9.82 -11.57
C CYS A 25 -0.24 10.27 -11.74
N ALA A 26 -0.90 10.64 -10.64
CA ALA A 26 -2.29 11.09 -10.67
C ALA A 26 -2.49 12.33 -11.56
N ASP A 27 -1.57 13.30 -11.46
CA ASP A 27 -1.58 14.51 -12.29
C ASP A 27 -1.39 14.18 -13.77
N GLU A 28 -0.43 13.30 -14.11
CA GLU A 28 -0.22 12.86 -15.49
C GLU A 28 -1.44 12.15 -16.08
N LEU A 29 -2.08 11.28 -15.28
CA LEU A 29 -3.28 10.55 -15.66
C LEU A 29 -4.47 11.44 -15.97
N ALA A 30 -4.61 12.57 -15.27
CA ALA A 30 -5.66 13.55 -15.54
C ALA A 30 -5.60 14.12 -16.97
N HIS A 31 -4.44 13.96 -17.64
CA HIS A 31 -4.19 14.46 -18.98
C HIS A 31 -4.07 13.35 -20.04
N LEU A 32 -4.20 12.07 -19.68
CA LEU A 32 -4.11 10.96 -20.62
C LEU A 32 -5.39 10.74 -21.43
N ASN A 33 -5.22 10.42 -22.72
CA ASN A 33 -6.30 9.99 -23.61
C ASN A 33 -5.81 8.79 -24.45
N PRO A 34 -6.40 7.58 -24.30
CA PRO A 34 -7.52 7.26 -23.42
C PRO A 34 -7.15 7.32 -21.92
N PRO A 35 -8.13 7.53 -21.02
CA PRO A 35 -7.92 7.41 -19.58
C PRO A 35 -7.40 6.02 -19.19
N GLN A 36 -6.55 5.96 -18.18
CA GLN A 36 -6.02 4.71 -17.62
C GLN A 36 -6.31 4.63 -16.12
N SER A 37 -6.24 3.42 -15.55
CA SER A 37 -6.31 3.25 -14.10
C SER A 37 -5.01 3.72 -13.45
N LEU A 38 -5.12 4.47 -12.35
CA LEU A 38 -3.94 4.84 -11.56
C LEU A 38 -3.22 3.61 -10.99
N GLN A 39 -3.97 2.56 -10.67
CA GLN A 39 -3.40 1.29 -10.18
C GLN A 39 -2.51 0.61 -11.24
N ASP A 40 -2.90 0.69 -12.51
CA ASP A 40 -2.15 0.07 -13.61
C ASP A 40 -0.98 0.97 -14.07
N TYR A 41 -1.19 2.29 -14.04
CA TYR A 41 -0.20 3.26 -14.49
C TYR A 41 0.94 3.48 -13.48
N ALA A 42 0.63 3.51 -12.18
CA ALA A 42 1.60 3.75 -11.14
C ALA A 42 2.44 2.51 -10.85
N ALA A 43 3.73 2.57 -11.14
CA ALA A 43 4.69 1.52 -10.77
C ALA A 43 5.18 1.74 -9.33
N MET A 44 4.45 1.20 -8.34
CA MET A 44 4.79 1.35 -6.92
C MET A 44 5.57 0.14 -6.37
N ASP A 45 6.55 0.43 -5.51
CA ASP A 45 7.15 -0.54 -4.58
C ASP A 45 6.60 -0.28 -3.18
N VAL A 46 6.35 -1.37 -2.45
CA VAL A 46 5.94 -1.34 -1.04
C VAL A 46 6.83 -2.30 -0.27
N GLY A 47 7.47 -1.85 0.80
CA GLY A 47 8.38 -2.69 1.57
C GLY A 47 8.59 -2.22 3.00
N PHE A 48 9.02 -3.13 3.86
CA PHE A 48 9.49 -2.82 5.20
C PHE A 48 10.93 -2.29 5.15
N THR A 49 11.22 -1.31 6.01
CA THR A 49 12.55 -0.72 6.22
C THR A 49 12.92 -0.81 7.70
N GLU A 50 14.09 -0.32 8.08
CA GLU A 50 14.49 -0.22 9.49
C GLU A 50 13.58 0.70 10.33
N TYR A 51 12.86 1.63 9.69
CA TYR A 51 11.96 2.57 10.36
C TYR A 51 10.50 2.12 10.34
N GLY A 52 10.04 1.44 9.29
CA GLY A 52 8.63 1.04 9.17
C GLY A 52 8.28 0.55 7.78
N VAL A 53 7.27 1.15 7.12
CA VAL A 53 6.88 0.82 5.74
C VAL A 53 7.10 1.99 4.81
N GLN A 54 7.76 1.73 3.68
CA GLN A 54 7.96 2.70 2.62
C GLN A 54 7.13 2.33 1.39
N VAL A 55 6.55 3.36 0.77
CA VAL A 55 5.94 3.31 -0.55
C VAL A 55 6.71 4.24 -1.48
N TRP A 56 7.18 3.68 -2.60
CA TRP A 56 8.04 4.37 -3.55
C TRP A 56 7.48 4.28 -4.97
N CYS A 57 7.53 5.38 -5.71
CA CYS A 57 7.17 5.39 -7.13
C CYS A 57 8.41 5.14 -7.99
N ARG A 58 8.47 4.00 -8.68
CA ARG A 58 9.56 3.68 -9.61
C ARG A 58 9.55 4.56 -10.85
N ARG A 59 8.36 4.93 -11.35
CA ARG A 59 8.21 5.80 -12.54
C ARG A 59 8.89 7.15 -12.35
N HIS A 60 8.58 7.81 -11.23
CA HIS A 60 9.10 9.15 -10.91
C HIS A 60 10.35 9.13 -10.05
N LYS A 61 10.84 7.95 -9.65
CA LYS A 61 11.96 7.77 -8.71
C LYS A 61 11.79 8.66 -7.48
N ALA A 62 10.62 8.57 -6.87
CA ALA A 62 10.22 9.47 -5.79
C ALA A 62 9.59 8.71 -4.62
N ASN A 63 9.88 9.17 -3.41
CA ASN A 63 9.20 8.72 -2.21
C ASN A 63 7.73 9.18 -2.26
N ILE A 64 6.80 8.25 -2.08
CA ILE A 64 5.38 8.59 -1.93
C ILE A 64 5.10 8.85 -0.46
N VAL A 65 5.41 7.87 0.39
CA VAL A 65 5.31 8.00 1.85
C VAL A 65 6.27 7.03 2.52
N HIS A 66 6.83 7.46 3.65
CA HIS A 66 7.52 6.58 4.57
C HIS A 66 6.79 6.68 5.92
N ILE A 67 6.14 5.59 6.34
CA ILE A 67 5.46 5.50 7.63
C ILE A 67 6.49 4.97 8.63
N ASP A 68 6.92 5.85 9.53
CA ASP A 68 7.83 5.50 10.62
C ASP A 68 7.04 4.91 11.78
N PHE A 69 7.48 3.75 12.28
CA PHE A 69 6.88 3.08 13.43
C PHE A 69 7.54 3.48 14.75
N LEU A 70 8.54 4.38 14.72
CA LEU A 70 9.27 4.89 15.88
C LEU A 70 9.88 3.75 16.71
N GLY A 71 10.38 2.72 16.02
CA GLY A 71 10.93 1.51 16.63
C GLY A 71 9.89 0.52 17.17
N ALA A 72 8.58 0.80 17.03
CA ALA A 72 7.53 -0.12 17.44
C ALA A 72 7.36 -1.28 16.44
N LYS A 73 7.16 -2.49 16.97
CA LYS A 73 6.72 -3.64 16.17
C LYS A 73 5.19 -3.67 16.14
N LEU A 74 4.59 -3.14 15.08
CA LEU A 74 3.14 -3.15 14.93
C LEU A 74 2.61 -4.58 14.72
N PRO A 75 1.44 -4.93 15.27
CA PRO A 75 0.76 -6.18 14.93
C PRO A 75 0.48 -6.23 13.43
N ALA A 76 0.86 -7.34 12.80
CA ALA A 76 0.60 -7.60 11.39
C ALA A 76 0.04 -9.01 11.25
N ASP A 77 -0.93 -9.15 10.36
CA ASP A 77 -1.54 -10.43 10.01
C ASP A 77 -1.21 -10.75 8.56
N PHE A 78 -0.44 -11.82 8.35
CA PHE A 78 0.05 -12.24 7.03
C PHE A 78 -0.75 -13.42 6.47
N ARG A 79 -1.90 -13.76 7.06
CA ARG A 79 -2.80 -14.76 6.49
C ARG A 79 -3.24 -14.30 5.10
N ARG A 80 -3.03 -15.15 4.10
CA ARG A 80 -3.50 -14.93 2.73
C ARG A 80 -4.93 -15.44 2.59
N LEU A 81 -5.87 -14.51 2.36
CA LEU A 81 -7.24 -14.86 1.98
C LEU A 81 -7.39 -14.66 0.46
N GLU A 82 -7.81 -15.70 -0.23
CA GLU A 82 -8.11 -15.64 -1.66
C GLU A 82 -9.60 -15.46 -1.85
N THR A 83 -10.00 -14.45 -2.62
CA THR A 83 -11.36 -14.31 -3.11
C THR A 83 -11.43 -14.97 -4.49
N SER A 84 -12.24 -16.01 -4.62
CA SER A 84 -12.52 -16.73 -5.87
C SER A 84 -13.06 -15.83 -6.98
#